data_AF-A0A3C2AFT6-F1
#
_entry.id   AF-A0A3C2AFT6-F1
#
_cell.length_a   1.000
_cell.length_b   1.000
_cell.length_c   1.000
_cell.angle_alpha   90.00
_cell.angle_beta   90.00
_cell.angle_gamma   90.00
#
_symmetry.space_group_name_H-M   'P 1'
#
loop_
_entity.id
_entity.type
_entity.pdbx_description
1 polymer ?
#
loop_
_entity_poly.entity_id
_entity_poly.type
_entity_poly.pdbx_seq_one_letter_code
_entity_poly.pdbx_strand_id
1 'polypeptide(L)'
;MYLQPDNKIFDWLTTAEKACGQAKELSSRLITFSKGGLPIKNIISMPDLIREAISELLNGTNILCECNFQDDLYSAKIDKMQIKQVIRNVIINAKEAMSNGGNLEINANNITITKKDNLPLKEGSYIKLSIEDNGKGIEGENLAKIFDPYFTTKAMGSEKGSGLGLSICHSIIKKHDGLITVDSKAGEGTTVKIYLPAAAK
;
A
#
# COMPACT_ATOMS: atom_id res chain seq x y z
N MET A 1 31.48 28.62 -13.43
CA MET A 1 31.69 27.81 -14.66
C MET A 1 30.47 26.93 -14.81
N TYR A 2 29.48 27.34 -15.60
CA TYR A 2 28.25 26.58 -15.81
C TYR A 2 28.53 25.53 -16.90
N LEU A 3 28.40 24.25 -16.56
CA LEU A 3 28.54 23.15 -17.50
C LEU A 3 27.37 23.21 -18.49
N GLN A 4 27.69 23.30 -19.78
CA GLN A 4 26.65 23.29 -20.81
C GLN A 4 26.08 21.88 -21.01
N PRO A 5 24.77 21.75 -21.34
CA PRO A 5 24.07 20.46 -21.45
C PRO A 5 24.64 19.50 -22.50
N ASP A 6 25.47 19.97 -23.44
CA ASP A 6 26.06 19.18 -24.53
C ASP A 6 27.45 18.59 -24.17
N ASN A 7 27.72 18.43 -22.87
CA ASN A 7 29.00 17.91 -22.38
C ASN A 7 28.78 16.54 -21.74
N LYS A 8 29.53 15.51 -22.18
CA LYS A 8 29.53 14.17 -21.57
C LYS A 8 29.67 14.18 -20.04
N ILE A 9 30.35 15.20 -19.49
CA ILE A 9 30.48 15.40 -18.04
C ILE A 9 29.13 15.72 -17.38
N PHE A 10 28.28 16.51 -18.04
CA PHE A 10 26.93 16.83 -17.58
C PHE A 10 26.05 15.58 -17.56
N ASP A 11 26.13 14.73 -18.59
CA ASP A 11 25.41 13.44 -18.62
C ASP A 11 25.87 12.49 -17.51
N TRP A 12 27.17 12.42 -17.26
CA TRP A 12 27.73 11.59 -16.18
C TRP A 12 27.31 12.08 -14.80
N LEU A 13 27.33 13.40 -14.55
CA LEU A 13 26.87 13.99 -13.31
C LEU A 13 25.38 13.75 -13.09
N THR A 14 24.56 13.93 -14.13
CA THR A 14 23.11 13.67 -14.07
C THR A 14 22.83 12.19 -13.77
N THR A 15 23.57 11.28 -14.40
CA THR A 15 23.46 9.84 -14.15
C THR A 15 23.88 9.49 -12.71
N ALA A 16 24.96 10.06 -12.21
CA ALA A 16 25.44 9.86 -10.85
C ALA A 16 24.46 10.41 -9.80
N GLU A 17 23.89 11.59 -10.04
CA GLU A 17 22.86 12.19 -9.18
C GLU A 17 21.62 11.30 -9.10
N LYS A 18 21.14 10.80 -10.26
CA LYS A 18 20.02 9.87 -10.31
C LYS A 18 20.31 8.57 -9.54
N ALA A 19 21.49 7.98 -9.73
CA ALA A 19 21.91 6.78 -9.01
C ALA A 19 22.00 7.01 -7.50
N CYS A 20 22.50 8.17 -7.06
CA CYS A 20 22.53 8.54 -5.64
C CYS A 20 21.12 8.72 -5.05
N GLY A 21 20.20 9.33 -5.82
CA GLY A 21 18.79 9.42 -5.46
C GLY A 21 18.15 8.04 -5.24
N GLN A 22 18.39 7.13 -6.18
CA GLN A 22 17.91 5.74 -6.10
C GLN A 22 18.52 4.98 -4.92
N ALA A 23 19.84 5.12 -4.68
CA ALA A 23 20.52 4.48 -3.55
C ALA A 23 20.02 5.01 -2.20
N LYS A 24 19.75 6.31 -2.09
CA LYS A 24 19.14 6.93 -0.91
C LYS A 24 17.75 6.37 -0.66
N GLU A 25 16.93 6.26 -1.70
CA GLU A 25 15.58 5.73 -1.59
C GLU A 25 15.59 4.24 -1.19
N LEU A 26 16.44 3.43 -1.81
CA LEU A 26 16.61 2.02 -1.47
C LEU A 26 17.11 1.85 -0.02
N SER A 27 18.11 2.63 0.39
CA SER A 27 18.64 2.61 1.76
C SER A 27 17.58 3.07 2.76
N SER A 28 16.78 4.09 2.44
CA SER A 28 15.65 4.50 3.29
C SER A 28 14.63 3.38 3.43
N ARG A 29 14.30 2.65 2.35
CA ARG A 29 13.38 1.52 2.40
C ARG A 29 13.94 0.35 3.21
N LEU A 30 15.23 0.05 3.08
CA LEU A 30 15.95 -0.94 3.91
C LEU A 30 16.00 -0.55 5.38
N ILE A 31 16.24 0.74 5.66
CA ILE A 31 16.18 1.29 7.02
C ILE A 31 14.76 1.26 7.55
N THR A 32 13.73 1.54 6.76
CA THR A 32 12.32 1.39 7.18
C THR A 32 11.97 -0.08 7.42
N PHE A 33 12.54 -1.01 6.66
CA PHE A 33 12.40 -2.45 6.87
C PHE A 33 13.10 -2.90 8.17
N SER A 34 14.36 -2.48 8.37
CA SER A 34 15.20 -2.81 9.53
C SER A 34 14.76 -2.11 10.81
N LYS A 35 14.42 -0.81 10.73
CA LYS A 35 13.85 0.04 11.78
C LYS A 35 12.34 0.07 11.77
N GLY A 36 11.65 -0.92 11.19
CA GLY A 36 10.27 -1.18 11.54
C GLY A 36 10.21 -1.63 13.00
N GLY A 37 10.55 -0.72 13.91
CA GLY A 37 10.60 -0.93 15.35
C GLY A 37 9.22 -1.32 15.86
N LEU A 38 9.14 -1.63 17.14
CA LEU A 38 7.86 -1.94 17.75
C LEU A 38 6.89 -0.78 17.48
N PRO A 39 5.70 -1.05 16.90
CA PRO A 39 4.76 0.01 16.53
C PRO A 39 4.31 0.80 17.76
N ILE A 40 4.32 2.12 17.65
CA ILE A 40 3.80 2.99 18.72
C ILE A 40 2.30 3.20 18.44
N LYS A 41 1.49 2.32 19.03
CA LYS A 41 0.05 2.24 18.73
C LYS A 41 -0.75 3.29 19.52
N ASN A 42 -1.50 4.13 18.80
CA ASN A 42 -2.48 5.09 19.33
C ASN A 42 -3.88 4.75 18.83
N ILE A 43 -4.93 5.27 19.49
CA ILE A 43 -6.31 5.13 19.00
C ILE A 43 -6.50 6.14 17.87
N ILE A 44 -6.79 5.64 16.66
CA ILE A 44 -6.88 6.45 15.45
C ILE A 44 -8.17 6.13 14.68
N SER A 45 -8.78 7.17 14.13
CA SER A 45 -9.86 7.11 13.15
C SER A 45 -9.31 6.80 11.76
N MET A 46 -9.81 5.73 11.12
CA MET A 46 -9.34 5.30 9.79
C MET A 46 -9.75 6.23 8.63
N PRO A 47 -10.98 6.80 8.58
CA PRO A 47 -11.41 7.66 7.48
C PRO A 47 -10.46 8.82 7.18
N ASP A 48 -9.92 9.48 8.21
CA ASP A 48 -9.05 10.64 8.04
C ASP A 48 -7.71 10.25 7.39
N LEU A 49 -7.14 9.12 7.82
CA LEU A 49 -5.93 8.55 7.24
C LEU A 49 -6.11 8.19 5.76
N ILE A 50 -7.26 7.62 5.42
CA ILE A 50 -7.58 7.21 4.06
C ILE A 50 -7.74 8.44 3.16
N ARG A 51 -8.52 9.45 3.61
CA ARG A 51 -8.72 10.70 2.86
C ARG A 51 -7.42 11.46 2.64
N GLU A 52 -6.56 11.52 3.66
CA GLU A 52 -5.23 12.13 3.56
C GLU A 52 -4.40 11.44 2.46
N ALA A 53 -4.33 10.11 2.47
CA ALA A 53 -3.60 9.34 1.47
C ALA A 53 -4.16 9.50 0.05
N ILE A 54 -5.49 9.56 -0.10
CA ILE A 54 -6.16 9.81 -1.40
C ILE A 54 -5.77 11.18 -1.95
N SER A 55 -5.88 12.23 -1.13
CA SER A 55 -5.57 13.60 -1.55
C SER A 55 -4.10 13.75 -1.98
N GLU A 56 -3.17 13.05 -1.32
CA GLU A 56 -1.75 13.07 -1.64
C GLU A 56 -1.41 12.35 -2.96
N LEU A 57 -2.18 11.31 -3.34
CA LEU A 57 -1.79 10.38 -4.41
C LEU A 57 -2.63 10.46 -5.68
N LEU A 58 -3.92 10.83 -5.57
CA LEU A 58 -4.88 10.80 -6.67
C LEU A 58 -5.20 12.19 -7.24
N ASN A 59 -4.76 13.27 -6.57
CA ASN A 59 -4.91 14.62 -7.11
C ASN A 59 -4.26 14.74 -8.50
N GLY A 60 -5.03 15.26 -9.47
CA GLY A 60 -4.58 15.43 -10.86
C GLY A 60 -4.51 14.13 -11.68
N THR A 61 -5.11 13.04 -11.20
CA THR A 61 -5.20 11.77 -11.95
C THR A 61 -6.59 11.59 -12.57
N ASN A 62 -6.70 10.73 -13.58
CA ASN A 62 -7.97 10.33 -14.20
C ASN A 62 -8.66 9.17 -13.46
N ILE A 63 -8.39 9.02 -12.16
CA ILE A 63 -8.96 7.95 -11.33
C ILE A 63 -10.12 8.55 -10.53
N LEU A 64 -11.32 8.00 -10.72
CA LEU A 64 -12.48 8.31 -9.89
C LEU A 64 -12.38 7.48 -8.62
N CYS A 65 -12.33 8.15 -7.47
CA CYS A 65 -12.24 7.48 -6.18
C CYS A 65 -13.54 7.67 -5.39
N GLU A 66 -14.15 6.56 -5.01
CA GLU A 66 -15.35 6.54 -4.16
C GLU A 66 -14.98 5.97 -2.79
N CYS A 67 -15.42 6.64 -1.73
CA CYS A 67 -15.17 6.23 -0.36
C CYS A 67 -16.49 5.98 0.35
N ASN A 68 -16.65 4.78 0.89
CA ASN A 68 -17.82 4.40 1.67
C ASN A 68 -17.36 3.90 3.03
N PHE A 69 -17.60 4.71 4.05
CA PHE A 69 -17.25 4.39 5.43
C PHE A 69 -18.54 4.24 6.22
N GLN A 70 -18.63 3.16 6.99
CA GLN A 70 -19.73 2.95 7.92
C GLN A 70 -19.80 4.13 8.93
N ASP A 71 -20.99 4.66 9.21
CA ASP A 71 -21.18 5.85 10.05
C ASP A 71 -20.64 5.67 11.48
N ASP A 72 -20.80 4.48 12.06
CA ASP A 72 -20.31 4.09 13.39
C ASP A 72 -19.02 3.27 13.32
N LEU A 73 -18.12 3.57 12.37
CA LEU A 73 -16.86 2.86 12.23
C LEU A 73 -16.02 2.94 13.52
N TYR A 74 -15.55 1.79 13.96
CA TYR A 74 -14.70 1.69 15.15
C TYR A 74 -13.36 2.40 14.95
N SER A 75 -12.75 2.79 16.06
CA SER A 75 -11.34 3.22 16.06
C SER A 75 -10.41 2.02 16.17
N ALA A 76 -9.20 2.14 15.62
CA ALA A 76 -8.17 1.10 15.68
C ALA A 76 -7.00 1.55 16.57
N LYS A 77 -6.42 0.62 17.33
CA LYS A 77 -5.19 0.89 18.12
C LYS A 77 -3.97 0.56 17.26
N ILE A 78 -3.48 1.56 16.52
CA ILE A 78 -2.49 1.41 15.45
C ILE A 78 -1.40 2.47 15.48
N ASP A 79 -0.26 2.17 14.87
CA ASP A 79 0.75 3.17 14.53
C ASP A 79 0.30 3.92 13.26
N LYS A 80 -0.05 5.20 13.43
CA LYS A 80 -0.58 6.07 12.37
C LYS A 80 0.33 6.08 11.13
N MET A 81 1.64 6.19 11.33
CA MET A 81 2.59 6.35 10.22
C MET A 81 2.73 5.04 9.43
N GLN A 82 2.81 3.92 10.15
CA GLN A 82 2.92 2.60 9.51
C GLN A 82 1.65 2.25 8.73
N ILE A 83 0.45 2.47 9.30
CA ILE A 83 -0.80 2.19 8.59
C ILE A 83 -1.01 3.15 7.41
N LYS A 84 -0.65 4.43 7.54
CA LYS A 84 -0.65 5.35 6.39
C LYS A 84 0.25 4.83 5.27
N GLN A 85 1.42 4.28 5.59
CA GLN A 85 2.31 3.66 4.60
C GLN A 85 1.67 2.45 3.91
N VAL A 86 0.95 1.60 4.64
CA VAL A 86 0.20 0.47 4.05
C VAL A 86 -0.82 0.98 3.03
N ILE A 87 -1.67 1.93 3.44
CA ILE A 87 -2.72 2.49 2.58
C ILE A 87 -2.10 3.10 1.33
N ARG A 88 -1.04 3.91 1.49
CA ARG A 88 -0.32 4.53 0.36
C ARG A 88 0.23 3.50 -0.62
N ASN A 89 0.89 2.44 -0.13
CA ASN A 89 1.45 1.39 -0.99
C ASN A 89 0.35 0.69 -1.79
N VAL A 90 -0.80 0.42 -1.17
CA VAL A 90 -1.94 -0.20 -1.87
C VAL A 90 -2.51 0.73 -2.93
N ILE A 91 -2.75 2.01 -2.61
CA ILE A 91 -3.27 3.01 -3.57
C ILE A 91 -2.28 3.22 -4.73
N ILE A 92 -0.97 3.24 -4.47
CA ILE A 92 0.05 3.34 -5.53
C ILE A 92 -0.03 2.14 -6.48
N ASN A 93 -0.13 0.92 -5.94
CA ASN A 93 -0.26 -0.28 -6.77
C ASN A 93 -1.54 -0.24 -7.63
N ALA A 94 -2.66 0.17 -7.05
CA ALA A 94 -3.93 0.34 -7.77
C ALA A 94 -3.82 1.39 -8.89
N LYS A 95 -3.25 2.56 -8.59
CA LYS A 95 -3.00 3.63 -9.57
C LYS A 95 -2.12 3.16 -10.73
N GLU A 96 -1.10 2.36 -10.44
CA GLU A 96 -0.21 1.80 -11.47
C GLU A 96 -0.90 0.71 -12.31
N ALA A 97 -1.84 -0.04 -11.73
CA ALA A 97 -2.68 -1.00 -12.46
C ALA A 97 -3.71 -0.31 -13.37
N MET A 98 -4.08 0.94 -13.05
CA MET A 98 -5.02 1.80 -13.78
C MET A 98 -4.31 2.97 -14.50
N SER A 99 -3.29 2.67 -15.32
CA SER A 99 -2.43 3.71 -15.92
C SER A 99 -3.17 4.72 -16.81
N ASN A 100 -4.34 4.36 -17.34
CA ASN A 100 -5.14 5.19 -18.24
C ASN A 100 -6.34 5.87 -17.53
N GLY A 101 -6.39 5.81 -16.20
CA GLY A 101 -7.57 6.13 -15.41
C GLY A 101 -8.38 4.88 -15.06
N GLY A 102 -9.41 5.05 -14.22
CA GLY A 102 -10.21 3.95 -13.71
C GLY A 102 -11.03 4.35 -12.49
N ASN A 103 -11.55 3.35 -11.80
CA ASN A 103 -12.38 3.49 -10.61
C ASN A 103 -11.67 2.82 -9.44
N LEU A 104 -11.50 3.58 -8.35
CA LEU A 104 -10.98 3.09 -7.09
C LEU A 104 -12.07 3.18 -6.02
N GLU A 105 -12.55 2.05 -5.55
CA GLU A 105 -13.52 1.98 -4.48
C GLU A 105 -12.83 1.66 -3.16
N ILE A 106 -13.07 2.48 -2.13
CA ILE A 106 -12.50 2.28 -0.80
C ILE A 106 -13.63 2.15 0.21
N ASN A 107 -13.80 0.94 0.73
CA ASN A 107 -14.82 0.61 1.72
C ASN A 107 -14.18 0.37 3.09
N ALA A 108 -14.73 0.96 4.15
CA ALA A 108 -14.37 0.62 5.52
C ALA A 108 -15.61 0.32 6.36
N ASN A 109 -15.65 -0.86 6.96
CA ASN A 109 -16.79 -1.30 7.76
C ASN A 109 -16.36 -2.13 8.97
N ASN A 110 -17.22 -2.17 9.99
CA ASN A 110 -17.01 -2.99 11.17
C ASN A 110 -17.39 -4.44 10.84
N ILE A 111 -16.57 -5.38 11.29
CA ILE A 111 -16.88 -6.81 11.20
C ILE A 111 -16.57 -7.50 12.53
N THR A 112 -17.27 -8.61 12.78
CA THR A 112 -16.93 -9.52 13.88
C THR A 112 -16.38 -10.80 13.27
N ILE A 113 -15.13 -11.12 13.59
CA ILE A 113 -14.50 -12.37 13.19
C ILE A 113 -14.85 -13.46 14.19
N THR A 114 -15.29 -14.59 13.68
CA THR A 114 -15.63 -15.80 14.41
C THR A 114 -14.84 -16.99 13.85
N LYS A 115 -14.84 -18.13 14.55
CA LYS A 115 -14.26 -19.38 14.02
C LYS A 115 -14.82 -19.81 12.67
N LYS A 116 -16.04 -19.38 12.30
CA LYS A 116 -16.68 -19.77 11.03
C LYS A 116 -16.04 -19.10 9.82
N ASP A 117 -15.38 -17.96 10.02
CA ASP A 117 -14.79 -17.17 8.93
C ASP A 117 -13.50 -17.81 8.38
N ASN A 118 -12.93 -18.81 9.08
CA ASN A 118 -11.71 -19.53 8.70
C ASN A 118 -10.52 -18.61 8.33
N LEU A 119 -10.46 -17.43 8.95
CA LEU A 119 -9.34 -16.50 8.81
C LEU A 119 -8.27 -16.77 9.89
N PRO A 120 -6.98 -16.56 9.59
CA PRO A 120 -5.89 -16.69 10.56
C PRO A 120 -5.85 -15.49 11.54
N LEU A 121 -7.00 -15.13 12.10
CA LEU A 121 -7.22 -14.03 13.04
C LEU A 121 -7.86 -14.57 14.32
N LYS A 122 -7.64 -13.88 15.43
CA LYS A 122 -8.36 -14.17 16.68
C LYS A 122 -9.82 -13.73 16.54
N GLU A 123 -10.74 -14.44 17.19
CA GLU A 123 -12.13 -14.00 17.28
C GLU A 123 -12.20 -12.61 17.94
N GLY A 124 -13.10 -11.75 17.45
CA GLY A 124 -13.26 -10.39 17.97
C GLY A 124 -13.76 -9.39 16.95
N SER A 125 -13.80 -8.12 17.35
CA SER A 125 -14.21 -7.02 16.48
C SER A 125 -13.01 -6.44 15.71
N TYR A 126 -13.21 -6.25 14.40
CA TYR A 126 -12.20 -5.72 13.49
C TYR A 126 -12.81 -4.62 12.62
N ILE A 127 -11.94 -3.73 12.17
CA ILE A 127 -12.21 -2.86 11.02
C ILE A 127 -11.72 -3.60 9.78
N LYS A 128 -12.60 -3.75 8.80
CA LYS A 128 -12.25 -4.23 7.46
C LYS A 128 -12.16 -3.04 6.51
N LEU A 129 -10.97 -2.82 5.98
CA LEU A 129 -10.73 -1.88 4.88
C LEU A 129 -10.59 -2.69 3.58
N SER A 130 -11.37 -2.36 2.56
CA SER A 130 -11.26 -2.93 1.21
C SER A 130 -10.91 -1.82 0.24
N ILE A 131 -9.84 -1.99 -0.53
CA ILE A 131 -9.41 -1.08 -1.59
C ILE A 131 -9.49 -1.87 -2.89
N GLU A 132 -10.41 -1.48 -3.77
CA GLU A 132 -10.73 -2.17 -5.01
C GLU A 132 -10.42 -1.28 -6.20
N ASP A 133 -9.63 -1.80 -7.14
CA ASP A 133 -9.36 -1.17 -8.42
C ASP A 133 -9.90 -2.02 -9.57
N ASN A 134 -10.34 -1.35 -10.64
CA ASN A 134 -10.70 -1.98 -11.91
C ASN A 134 -9.53 -1.99 -12.91
N GLY A 135 -8.30 -2.07 -12.40
CA GLY A 135 -7.10 -2.15 -13.22
C GLY A 135 -6.93 -3.50 -13.92
N LYS A 136 -5.73 -3.73 -14.44
CA LYS A 136 -5.40 -4.97 -15.16
C LYS A 136 -5.43 -6.27 -14.33
N GLY A 137 -5.56 -6.19 -13.01
CA GLY A 137 -5.50 -7.34 -12.11
C GLY A 137 -4.15 -8.08 -12.08
N ILE A 138 -4.15 -9.22 -11.40
CA ILE A 138 -2.99 -10.08 -11.14
C ILE A 138 -3.33 -11.52 -11.56
N GLU A 139 -2.43 -12.15 -12.32
CA GLU A 139 -2.55 -13.57 -12.68
C GLU A 139 -2.51 -14.47 -11.44
N GLY A 140 -3.32 -15.53 -11.43
CA GLY A 140 -3.45 -16.44 -10.27
C GLY A 140 -2.13 -17.07 -9.83
N GLU A 141 -1.24 -17.38 -10.78
CA GLU A 141 0.10 -17.94 -10.52
C GLU A 141 1.00 -17.01 -9.69
N ASN A 142 0.75 -15.70 -9.77
CA ASN A 142 1.53 -14.68 -9.09
C ASN A 142 0.98 -14.34 -7.70
N LEU A 143 -0.31 -14.59 -7.44
CA LEU A 143 -0.98 -14.23 -6.18
C LEU A 143 -0.29 -14.81 -4.94
N ALA A 144 0.25 -16.03 -5.03
CA ALA A 144 0.96 -16.66 -3.91
C ALA A 144 2.27 -15.95 -3.54
N LYS A 145 2.85 -15.17 -4.46
CA LYS A 145 4.18 -14.55 -4.33
C LYS A 145 4.13 -13.04 -4.13
N ILE A 146 2.96 -12.40 -4.22
CA ILE A 146 2.85 -10.92 -4.16
C ILE A 146 3.35 -10.31 -2.84
N PHE A 147 3.41 -11.11 -1.78
CA PHE A 147 3.93 -10.70 -0.48
C PHE A 147 5.41 -11.05 -0.27
N ASP A 148 6.02 -11.79 -1.19
CA ASP A 148 7.43 -12.15 -1.12
C ASP A 148 8.30 -10.90 -1.37
N PRO A 149 9.31 -10.63 -0.54
CA PRO A 149 10.20 -9.51 -0.75
C PRO A 149 10.86 -9.57 -2.15
N TYR A 150 10.91 -8.42 -2.82
CA TYR A 150 11.49 -8.24 -4.16
C TYR A 150 10.73 -8.92 -5.30
N PHE A 151 9.64 -9.64 -5.02
CA PHE A 151 8.80 -10.17 -6.08
C PHE A 151 8.12 -9.04 -6.84
N THR A 152 8.28 -9.02 -8.17
CA THR A 152 7.62 -8.07 -9.04
C THR A 152 7.38 -8.67 -10.41
N THR A 153 6.23 -8.35 -11.00
CA THR A 153 5.93 -8.65 -12.42
C THR A 153 6.34 -7.50 -13.35
N LYS A 154 6.96 -6.45 -12.80
CA LYS A 154 7.38 -5.26 -13.55
C LYS A 154 8.81 -5.42 -14.06
N ALA A 155 9.14 -4.75 -15.17
CA ALA A 155 10.48 -4.78 -15.76
C ALA A 155 11.55 -4.30 -14.76
N MET A 156 12.64 -5.07 -14.64
CA MET A 156 13.79 -4.75 -13.79
C MET A 156 14.41 -3.40 -14.17
N GLY A 157 14.76 -2.59 -13.17
CA GLY A 157 15.40 -1.28 -13.37
C GLY A 157 14.47 -0.07 -13.45
N SER A 158 13.15 -0.27 -13.38
CA SER A 158 12.20 0.84 -13.16
C SER A 158 12.09 1.18 -11.67
N GLU A 159 12.22 2.46 -11.29
CA GLU A 159 12.02 2.93 -9.90
C GLU A 159 10.66 2.49 -9.30
N LYS A 160 9.70 2.20 -10.18
CA LYS A 160 8.33 1.74 -9.89
C LYS A 160 8.20 0.23 -9.61
N GLY A 161 9.30 -0.53 -9.59
CA GLY A 161 9.31 -2.00 -9.60
C GLY A 161 10.00 -2.72 -8.45
N SER A 162 10.36 -2.05 -7.34
CA SER A 162 11.22 -2.65 -6.29
C SER A 162 10.73 -3.97 -5.65
N GLY A 163 9.46 -4.35 -5.84
CA GLY A 163 8.88 -5.57 -5.26
C GLY A 163 8.73 -5.56 -3.74
N LEU A 164 8.94 -4.40 -3.09
CA LEU A 164 8.88 -4.31 -1.62
C LEU A 164 7.52 -3.84 -1.08
N GLY A 165 6.70 -3.17 -1.88
CA GLY A 165 5.47 -2.50 -1.42
C GLY A 165 4.53 -3.40 -0.59
N LEU A 166 4.07 -4.51 -1.18
CA LEU A 166 3.16 -5.44 -0.51
C LEU A 166 3.84 -6.27 0.59
N SER A 167 5.12 -6.61 0.44
CA SER A 167 5.88 -7.29 1.50
C SER A 167 5.98 -6.43 2.79
N ILE A 168 6.17 -5.11 2.63
CA ILE A 168 6.15 -4.14 3.73
C ILE A 168 4.74 -4.06 4.32
N CYS A 169 3.69 -4.01 3.48
CA CYS A 169 2.31 -4.02 3.96
C CYS A 169 2.02 -5.23 4.84
N HIS A 170 2.39 -6.42 4.38
CA HIS A 170 2.21 -7.66 5.13
C HIS A 170 2.93 -7.63 6.48
N SER A 171 4.20 -7.18 6.52
CA SER A 171 4.96 -7.06 7.77
C SER A 171 4.32 -6.08 8.75
N ILE A 172 3.90 -4.89 8.28
CA ILE A 172 3.25 -3.87 9.12
C ILE A 172 1.94 -4.41 9.67
N ILE A 173 1.07 -4.95 8.83
CA ILE A 173 -0.25 -5.45 9.26
C ILE A 173 -0.11 -6.58 10.27
N LYS A 174 0.86 -7.49 10.07
CA LYS A 174 1.15 -8.54 11.04
C LYS A 174 1.61 -8.00 12.40
N LYS A 175 2.44 -6.95 12.44
CA LYS A 175 2.83 -6.25 13.70
C LYS A 175 1.68 -5.53 14.39
N HIS A 176 0.57 -5.31 13.68
CA HIS A 176 -0.67 -4.74 14.18
C HIS A 176 -1.71 -5.79 14.56
N ASP A 177 -1.33 -7.07 14.63
CA ASP A 177 -2.23 -8.20 14.94
C ASP A 177 -3.39 -8.32 13.93
N GLY A 178 -3.16 -7.82 12.72
CA GLY A 178 -4.11 -7.80 11.62
C GLY A 178 -3.81 -8.83 10.54
N LEU A 179 -4.61 -8.78 9.48
CA LEU A 179 -4.46 -9.60 8.28
C LEU A 179 -4.57 -8.72 7.04
N ILE A 180 -3.81 -9.05 6.00
CA ILE A 180 -3.97 -8.49 4.66
C ILE A 180 -4.17 -9.64 3.67
N THR A 181 -5.18 -9.54 2.82
CA THR A 181 -5.45 -10.49 1.75
C THR A 181 -5.66 -9.74 0.44
N VAL A 182 -5.49 -10.44 -0.68
CA VAL A 182 -5.68 -9.89 -2.03
C VAL A 182 -6.50 -10.89 -2.82
N ASP A 183 -7.60 -10.41 -3.38
CA ASP A 183 -8.39 -11.11 -4.37
C ASP A 183 -8.19 -10.39 -5.70
N SER A 184 -7.81 -11.10 -6.76
CA SER A 184 -7.58 -10.49 -8.06
C SER A 184 -7.75 -11.51 -9.16
N LYS A 185 -8.14 -11.02 -10.34
CA LYS A 185 -8.17 -11.79 -11.57
C LYS A 185 -7.69 -10.92 -12.71
N ALA A 186 -6.89 -11.51 -13.59
CA ALA A 186 -6.36 -10.83 -14.75
C ALA A 186 -7.49 -10.24 -15.60
N GLY A 187 -7.36 -8.94 -15.92
CA GLY A 187 -8.35 -8.17 -16.67
C GLY A 187 -9.58 -7.70 -15.89
N GLU A 188 -9.77 -8.13 -14.64
CA GLU A 188 -10.97 -7.79 -13.84
C GLU A 188 -10.70 -6.84 -12.68
N GLY A 189 -9.42 -6.65 -12.30
CA GLY A 189 -9.03 -5.75 -11.21
C GLY A 189 -8.48 -6.46 -9.99
N THR A 190 -8.31 -5.70 -8.91
CA THR A 190 -7.71 -6.17 -7.66
C THR A 190 -8.45 -5.59 -6.46
N THR A 191 -8.82 -6.44 -5.51
CA THR A 191 -9.35 -6.04 -4.20
C THR A 191 -8.35 -6.43 -3.12
N VAL A 192 -7.77 -5.43 -2.47
CA VAL A 192 -6.93 -5.63 -1.28
C VAL A 192 -7.78 -5.43 -0.02
N LYS A 193 -7.83 -6.45 0.84
CA LYS A 193 -8.59 -6.42 2.10
C LYS A 193 -7.62 -6.39 3.27
N ILE A 194 -7.81 -5.44 4.18
CA ILE A 194 -7.00 -5.22 5.37
C ILE A 194 -7.93 -5.34 6.58
N TYR A 195 -7.53 -6.13 7.56
CA TYR A 195 -8.24 -6.40 8.79
C TYR A 195 -7.39 -5.90 9.95
N LEU A 196 -7.92 -4.98 10.75
CA LEU A 196 -7.23 -4.41 11.91
C LEU A 196 -8.11 -4.56 13.16
N PRO A 197 -7.57 -5.01 14.30
CA PRO A 197 -8.33 -5.11 15.54
C PRO A 197 -8.94 -3.76 15.95
N ALA A 198 -10.23 -3.77 16.27
CA ALA A 198 -10.92 -2.60 16.79
C ALA A 198 -10.51 -2.35 18.25
N ALA A 199 -10.35 -1.08 18.62
CA ALA A 199 -9.99 -0.65 19.97
C ALA A 199 -11.22 -0.30 20.82
N ALA A 200 -12.23 0.29 20.20
CA ALA A 200 -13.47 0.70 20.85
C ALA A 200 -14.57 0.92 19.79
N LYS A 201 -15.82 0.82 20.25
CA LYS A 201 -16.98 1.36 19.54
C LYS A 201 -17.01 2.87 19.65
#